data_AF-A0A8S0PEC1-F1
#
_entry.id   AF-A0A8S0PEC1-F1
#
_cell.length_a   1.000
_cell.length_b   1.000
_cell.length_c   1.000
_cell.angle_alpha   90.00
_cell.angle_beta   90.00
_cell.angle_gamma   90.00
#
_symmetry.space_group_name_H-M   'P 1'
#
loop_
_entity.id
_entity.type
_entity.pdbx_description
1 polymer ?
#
loop_
_entity_poly.entity_id
_entity_poly.type
_entity_poly.pdbx_seq_one_letter_code
_entity_poly.pdbx_strand_id
1 'polypeptide(L)'
;MAVSFLQQPTYFTFNNHRQQLWKNLQQKPINLCSTRNRPIKSSTAALATDEETSADVSFPLFQPSSPPQHTPASKLEPADPDFYKIGYVRSMRAYGIEFREGPDGFGVYASKDVEPLRRARVIMEIPLELMLTISQKLPWMFFPDIIPLGHPIFDIINSTNPETDWDLRLACLLLYSFDCKDNFWQLYGDFLPSADECSSLLLATEEDLLELQDHNLATTIREQQKRALEFWGKNWHSAVPLKIKRLAQEPERFFWALSMAQSRCINKQIRIGALVQDANMLVPYADMLNHSFQPNCFFHWRFKDRMLEVMINAGQRIRKGDEMTVNYMVGQKNNFYMQRYGFSSPVNPWDDIRFSGSTRIHLDSFLSVFNISGLPEEYYHNCKLSNDNNSFVDGAVIAAARTLPTWSDWDIPPIPSMERKAVKELQEECQQMLAEFPTTAGQDQQILEAMPEARRTLEAAVKYRLHRKLFIEKIIQALDIYQDRMLF
;
A
#
# COMPACT_ATOMS: atom_id res chain seq x y z
N MET A 1 -61.93 6.82 -24.56
CA MET A 1 -62.18 7.13 -23.13
C MET A 1 -61.27 6.25 -22.30
N ALA A 2 -60.43 6.67 -21.36
CA ALA A 2 -59.78 7.93 -20.98
C ALA A 2 -58.63 7.48 -20.03
N VAL A 3 -57.36 7.78 -20.34
CA VAL A 3 -56.45 8.77 -19.69
C VAL A 3 -55.84 8.40 -18.30
N SER A 4 -54.49 8.33 -18.28
CA SER A 4 -53.50 8.75 -17.23
C SER A 4 -53.37 8.01 -15.88
N PHE A 5 -52.18 7.88 -15.24
CA PHE A 5 -51.00 8.77 -15.15
C PHE A 5 -49.64 8.04 -15.09
N LEU A 6 -48.61 8.69 -15.65
CA LEU A 6 -47.18 8.40 -15.51
C LEU A 6 -46.63 9.04 -14.21
N GLN A 7 -45.79 8.32 -13.47
CA GLN A 7 -44.81 8.88 -12.53
C GLN A 7 -43.42 8.34 -12.87
N GLN A 8 -42.49 9.27 -13.10
CA GLN A 8 -41.06 9.03 -13.32
C GLN A 8 -40.36 8.75 -11.98
N PRO A 9 -39.32 7.90 -11.93
CA PRO A 9 -38.37 7.89 -10.84
C PRO A 9 -37.24 8.91 -11.08
N THR A 10 -36.91 9.60 -9.99
CA THR A 10 -35.86 10.61 -9.82
C THR A 10 -34.46 10.00 -9.99
N TYR A 11 -33.62 10.69 -10.77
CA TYR A 11 -32.21 10.40 -10.94
C TYR A 11 -31.43 10.79 -9.67
N PHE A 12 -30.79 9.82 -9.02
CA PHE A 12 -29.65 10.05 -8.12
C PHE A 12 -28.37 9.66 -8.85
N THR A 13 -27.62 10.64 -9.29
CA THR A 13 -26.30 10.52 -9.91
C THR A 13 -25.22 10.42 -8.83
N PHE A 14 -24.64 9.23 -8.65
CA PHE A 14 -23.35 9.07 -7.99
C PHE A 14 -22.24 8.89 -9.03
N ASN A 15 -21.17 9.66 -8.83
CA ASN A 15 -20.16 10.05 -9.79
C ASN A 15 -19.12 8.92 -9.98
N ASN A 16 -19.20 8.18 -11.08
CA ASN A 16 -18.37 6.99 -11.36
C ASN A 16 -17.13 7.29 -12.24
N HIS A 17 -16.62 8.53 -12.22
CA HIS A 17 -15.61 8.98 -13.17
C HIS A 17 -14.16 8.54 -12.91
N ARG A 18 -13.82 7.99 -11.72
CA ARG A 18 -12.42 7.63 -11.41
C ARG A 18 -11.96 6.27 -11.96
N GLN A 19 -12.85 5.30 -12.20
CA GLN A 19 -12.44 3.98 -12.72
C GLN A 19 -12.20 3.96 -14.24
N GLN A 20 -12.77 4.91 -15.00
CA GLN A 20 -12.65 4.92 -16.47
C GLN A 20 -11.34 5.55 -16.97
N LEU A 21 -10.75 6.49 -16.23
CA LEU A 21 -9.48 7.14 -16.60
C LEU A 21 -8.26 6.20 -16.50
N TRP A 22 -8.33 5.17 -15.66
CA TRP A 22 -7.21 4.23 -15.46
C TRP A 22 -7.00 3.21 -16.59
N LYS A 23 -7.96 3.04 -17.51
CA LYS A 23 -7.79 2.14 -18.66
C LYS A 23 -6.92 2.73 -19.78
N ASN A 24 -6.70 4.04 -19.80
CA ASN A 24 -6.02 4.72 -20.92
C ASN A 24 -4.53 5.03 -20.70
N LEU A 25 -3.97 4.77 -19.50
CA LEU A 25 -2.56 5.07 -19.19
C LEU A 25 -1.59 3.91 -19.48
N GLN A 26 -2.07 2.74 -19.91
CA GLN A 26 -1.22 1.59 -20.24
C GLN A 26 -0.83 1.46 -21.72
N GLN A 27 -1.19 2.43 -22.57
CA GLN A 27 -0.86 2.36 -24.00
C GLN A 27 -0.45 3.72 -24.55
N LYS A 28 0.87 3.93 -24.68
CA LYS A 28 1.48 4.64 -25.83
C LYS A 28 3.02 4.52 -25.80
N PRO A 29 3.66 4.02 -26.87
CA PRO A 29 5.11 4.13 -27.04
C PRO A 29 5.45 5.54 -27.55
N ILE A 30 6.40 6.22 -26.89
CA ILE A 30 6.91 7.52 -27.33
C ILE A 30 7.89 7.30 -28.49
N ASN A 31 7.51 7.74 -29.68
CA ASN A 31 8.40 7.85 -30.84
C ASN A 31 9.32 9.07 -30.66
N LEU A 32 10.62 8.82 -30.51
CA LEU A 32 11.66 9.85 -30.51
C LEU A 32 11.87 10.39 -31.93
N CYS A 33 11.43 11.63 -32.18
CA CYS A 33 11.80 12.38 -33.38
C CYS A 33 13.09 13.17 -33.11
N SER A 34 14.08 12.97 -33.98
CA SER A 34 15.41 13.56 -33.91
C SER A 34 15.38 15.03 -34.31
N THR A 35 15.87 15.92 -33.44
CA THR A 35 16.30 17.27 -33.83
C THR A 35 17.77 17.48 -33.46
N ARG A 36 18.55 17.79 -34.49
CA ARG A 36 19.98 18.14 -34.46
C ARG A 36 20.24 19.35 -33.57
N ASN A 37 21.24 19.28 -32.69
CA ASN A 37 21.94 20.47 -32.18
C ASN A 37 23.46 20.28 -32.28
N ARG A 38 24.12 21.26 -32.91
CA ARG A 38 25.58 21.41 -33.00
C ARG A 38 26.12 22.09 -31.72
N PRO A 39 27.40 21.87 -31.35
CA PRO A 39 27.94 22.29 -30.06
C PRO A 39 28.52 23.71 -30.12
N ILE A 40 28.38 24.47 -29.03
CA ILE A 40 29.15 25.69 -28.79
C ILE A 40 29.95 25.57 -27.50
N LYS A 41 31.24 25.79 -27.72
CA LYS A 41 32.47 25.82 -26.91
C LYS A 41 32.37 26.19 -25.42
N SER A 42 33.17 25.43 -24.67
CA SER A 42 33.72 25.69 -23.34
C SER A 42 34.64 26.92 -23.31
N SER A 43 34.55 27.71 -22.24
CA SER A 43 35.62 28.60 -21.78
C SER A 43 35.84 28.45 -20.28
N THR A 44 37.05 28.02 -19.94
CA THR A 44 37.69 27.98 -18.62
C THR A 44 38.08 29.36 -18.11
N ALA A 45 37.82 29.64 -16.83
CA ALA A 45 38.58 30.55 -15.96
C ALA A 45 38.14 30.21 -14.51
N ALA A 46 38.97 29.64 -13.64
CA ALA A 46 40.14 30.18 -12.93
C ALA A 46 39.77 30.44 -11.46
N LEU A 47 40.54 29.82 -10.56
CA LEU A 47 40.46 29.89 -9.11
C LEU A 47 40.56 31.32 -8.58
N ALA A 48 39.79 31.61 -7.52
CA ALA A 48 40.20 32.52 -6.47
C ALA A 48 39.72 31.95 -5.12
N THR A 49 40.70 31.71 -4.26
CA THR A 49 40.59 31.47 -2.82
C THR A 49 40.10 32.73 -2.12
N ASP A 50 39.19 32.60 -1.17
CA ASP A 50 39.15 33.46 0.01
C ASP A 50 38.61 32.65 1.20
N GLU A 51 39.45 32.58 2.23
CA GLU A 51 39.10 32.14 3.57
C GLU A 51 38.36 33.28 4.26
N GLU A 52 37.10 33.07 4.64
CA GLU A 52 36.50 33.82 5.74
C GLU A 52 35.77 32.86 6.69
N THR A 53 36.36 32.77 7.88
CA THR A 53 35.77 32.26 9.11
C THR A 53 34.43 32.90 9.41
N SER A 54 33.36 32.11 9.47
CA SER A 54 32.13 32.50 10.17
C SER A 54 31.67 31.37 11.08
N ALA A 55 31.52 31.74 12.35
CA ALA A 55 31.24 30.90 13.50
C ALA A 55 30.09 29.91 13.30
N ASP A 56 30.36 28.68 13.71
CA ASP A 56 29.42 27.59 13.90
C ASP A 56 28.46 27.96 15.05
N VAL A 57 27.31 28.54 14.71
CA VAL A 57 26.18 28.68 15.64
C VAL A 57 25.24 27.52 15.34
N SER A 58 25.62 26.34 15.84
CA SER A 58 24.71 25.19 15.87
C SER A 58 23.61 25.51 16.87
N PHE A 59 22.38 25.71 16.41
CA PHE A 59 21.19 25.63 17.27
C PHE A 59 20.91 24.14 17.51
N PRO A 60 21.06 23.62 18.75
CA PRO A 60 20.85 22.22 19.05
C PRO A 60 19.40 22.02 19.45
N LEU A 61 18.50 22.00 18.47
CA LEU A 61 17.12 21.56 18.66
C LEU A 61 16.68 20.89 17.36
N PHE A 62 16.39 19.59 17.46
CA PHE A 62 15.81 18.73 16.43
C PHE A 62 16.80 18.14 15.41
N GLN A 63 17.42 17.01 15.80
CA GLN A 63 17.82 16.01 14.82
C GLN A 63 16.55 15.47 14.15
N PRO A 64 16.42 15.51 12.81
CA PRO A 64 15.34 14.80 12.15
C PRO A 64 15.49 13.31 12.45
N SER A 65 14.40 12.67 12.87
CA SER A 65 14.33 11.22 12.95
C SER A 65 14.75 10.65 11.60
N SER A 66 15.81 9.84 11.62
CA SER A 66 16.17 9.01 10.48
C SER A 66 14.92 8.27 9.99
N PRO A 67 14.73 8.08 8.67
CA PRO A 67 13.66 7.23 8.16
C PRO A 67 13.67 5.90 8.92
N PRO A 68 12.50 5.27 9.15
CA PRO A 68 12.38 4.09 10.01
C PRO A 68 13.51 3.14 9.67
N GLN A 69 14.34 2.83 10.67
CA GLN A 69 15.54 2.02 10.47
C GLN A 69 15.09 0.67 9.91
N HIS A 70 15.22 0.49 8.59
CA HIS A 70 15.02 -0.81 7.98
C HIS A 70 16.03 -1.74 8.64
N THR A 71 15.52 -2.77 9.33
CA THR A 71 16.37 -3.80 9.93
C THR A 71 17.27 -4.34 8.82
N PRO A 72 18.60 -4.19 8.92
CA PRO A 72 19.49 -4.62 7.86
C PRO A 72 19.26 -6.10 7.57
N ALA A 73 19.26 -6.50 6.30
CA ALA A 73 19.03 -7.89 5.90
C ALA A 73 19.93 -8.90 6.65
N SER A 74 21.12 -8.48 7.08
CA SER A 74 22.04 -9.28 7.90
C SER A 74 21.52 -9.66 9.29
N LYS A 75 20.53 -8.95 9.81
CA LYS A 75 19.90 -9.22 11.11
C LYS A 75 18.60 -10.04 10.99
N LEU A 76 18.18 -10.35 9.77
CA LEU A 76 16.96 -11.11 9.49
C LEU A 76 17.28 -12.59 9.31
N GLU A 77 16.36 -13.44 9.73
CA GLU A 77 16.51 -14.88 9.64
C GLU A 77 16.24 -15.35 8.21
N PRO A 78 17.10 -16.19 7.61
CA PRO A 78 16.83 -16.73 6.29
C PRO A 78 15.66 -17.72 6.35
N ALA A 79 14.81 -17.75 5.32
CA ALA A 79 13.73 -18.71 5.23
C ALA A 79 14.23 -20.17 5.25
N ASP A 80 13.44 -21.06 5.84
CA ASP A 80 13.76 -22.49 5.93
C ASP A 80 14.09 -23.09 4.54
N PRO A 81 15.12 -23.94 4.40
CA PRO A 81 15.42 -24.61 3.14
C PRO A 81 14.24 -25.35 2.49
N ASP A 82 13.34 -25.91 3.28
CA ASP A 82 12.13 -26.58 2.78
C ASP A 82 11.19 -25.60 2.07
N PHE A 83 11.14 -24.32 2.48
CA PHE A 83 10.41 -23.25 1.77
C PHE A 83 10.81 -23.16 0.31
N TYR A 84 12.11 -23.18 0.02
CA TYR A 84 12.63 -23.15 -1.35
C TYR A 84 12.36 -24.46 -2.09
N LYS A 85 12.51 -25.59 -1.38
CA LYS A 85 12.38 -26.94 -1.95
C LYS A 85 10.97 -27.21 -2.45
N ILE A 86 9.93 -26.86 -1.68
CA ILE A 86 8.54 -27.11 -2.07
C ILE A 86 8.16 -26.35 -3.35
N GLY A 87 8.68 -25.13 -3.54
CA GLY A 87 8.49 -24.34 -4.75
C GLY A 87 9.30 -24.88 -5.92
N TYR A 88 10.58 -25.19 -5.69
CA TYR A 88 11.49 -25.67 -6.75
C TYR A 88 10.98 -26.94 -7.43
N VAL A 89 10.49 -27.92 -6.65
CA VAL A 89 9.91 -29.18 -7.13
C VAL A 89 8.65 -28.95 -7.99
N ARG A 90 7.96 -27.84 -7.78
CA ARG A 90 6.76 -27.44 -8.54
C ARG A 90 7.05 -26.33 -9.56
N SER A 91 8.29 -26.21 -10.00
CA SER A 91 8.71 -25.27 -11.06
C SER A 91 8.64 -23.77 -10.70
N MET A 92 8.49 -23.40 -9.42
CA MET A 92 8.77 -22.04 -8.99
C MET A 92 10.27 -21.77 -9.11
N ARG A 93 10.65 -20.58 -9.60
CA ARG A 93 12.04 -20.14 -9.70
C ARG A 93 12.23 -18.77 -9.07
N ALA A 94 13.34 -18.62 -8.36
CA ALA A 94 13.80 -17.36 -7.77
C ALA A 94 15.25 -17.09 -8.22
N TYR A 95 15.54 -15.87 -8.66
CA TYR A 95 16.81 -15.51 -9.28
C TYR A 95 17.46 -14.32 -8.58
N GLY A 96 18.57 -14.56 -7.88
CA GLY A 96 19.33 -13.47 -7.25
C GLY A 96 18.57 -12.77 -6.13
N ILE A 97 17.65 -13.47 -5.49
CA ILE A 97 16.92 -13.02 -4.31
C ILE A 97 17.00 -14.09 -3.22
N GLU A 98 16.65 -13.71 -2.00
CA GLU A 98 16.50 -14.55 -0.83
C GLU A 98 15.28 -14.09 -0.02
N PHE A 99 14.54 -15.03 0.56
CA PHE A 99 13.46 -14.75 1.49
C PHE A 99 14.03 -14.70 2.90
N ARG A 100 13.65 -13.66 3.63
CA ARG A 100 14.08 -13.46 5.00
C ARG A 100 12.89 -13.10 5.87
N GLU A 101 12.91 -13.56 7.10
CA GLU A 101 11.89 -13.30 8.11
C GLU A 101 12.42 -12.30 9.14
N GLY A 102 11.57 -11.33 9.49
CA GLY A 102 11.88 -10.29 10.44
C GLY A 102 10.72 -10.00 11.39
N PRO A 103 10.85 -8.94 12.22
CA PRO A 103 9.81 -8.57 13.18
C PRO A 103 8.46 -8.26 12.54
N ASP A 104 8.43 -7.82 11.29
CA ASP A 104 7.21 -7.52 10.52
C ASP A 104 6.83 -8.65 9.54
N GLY A 105 7.38 -9.86 9.74
CA GLY A 105 7.14 -11.05 8.92
C GLY A 105 8.14 -11.23 7.78
N PHE A 106 7.75 -12.00 6.77
CA PHE A 106 8.58 -12.28 5.60
C PHE A 106 8.78 -11.05 4.70
N GLY A 107 9.97 -10.98 4.11
CA GLY A 107 10.32 -10.07 3.03
C GLY A 107 11.22 -10.75 2.00
N VAL A 108 11.34 -10.14 0.84
CA VAL A 108 12.21 -10.61 -0.24
C VAL A 108 13.38 -9.65 -0.38
N TYR A 109 14.60 -10.15 -0.44
CA TYR A 109 15.81 -9.35 -0.46
C TYR A 109 16.72 -9.74 -1.61
N ALA A 110 17.45 -8.77 -2.17
CA ALA A 110 18.44 -9.03 -3.22
C ALA A 110 19.64 -9.79 -2.65
N SER A 111 19.95 -10.98 -3.18
CA SER A 111 21.13 -11.75 -2.74
C SER A 111 22.43 -11.31 -3.41
N LYS A 112 22.34 -10.44 -4.42
CA LYS A 112 23.47 -9.84 -5.15
C LYS A 112 23.09 -8.49 -5.75
N ASP A 113 24.10 -7.70 -6.09
CA ASP A 113 23.92 -6.45 -6.81
C ASP A 113 23.31 -6.68 -8.19
N VAL A 114 22.43 -5.76 -8.59
CA VAL A 114 21.84 -5.68 -9.92
C VAL A 114 22.14 -4.29 -10.48
N GLU A 115 22.99 -4.27 -11.50
CA GLU A 115 23.28 -3.04 -12.24
C GLU A 115 22.04 -2.55 -13.02
N PRO A 116 21.88 -1.23 -13.20
CA PRO A 116 20.80 -0.66 -14.01
C PRO A 116 20.77 -1.22 -15.44
N LEU A 117 19.71 -1.95 -15.76
CA LEU A 117 19.48 -2.48 -17.11
C LEU A 117 18.42 -1.66 -17.84
N ARG A 118 18.57 -1.52 -19.18
CA ARG A 118 17.56 -0.86 -20.03
C ARG A 118 16.21 -1.57 -20.07
N ARG A 119 16.17 -2.86 -19.69
CA ARG A 119 14.97 -3.69 -19.70
C ARG A 119 14.73 -4.20 -18.29
N ALA A 120 13.46 -4.42 -17.98
CA ALA A 120 13.06 -5.10 -16.75
C ALA A 120 13.69 -6.51 -16.69
N ARG A 121 13.99 -6.97 -15.48
CA ARG A 121 14.65 -8.26 -15.23
C ARG A 121 13.78 -9.13 -14.35
N VAL A 122 13.50 -10.35 -14.80
CA VAL A 122 12.76 -11.35 -14.01
C VAL A 122 13.59 -11.80 -12.79
N ILE A 123 12.96 -11.81 -11.62
CA ILE A 123 13.54 -12.32 -10.36
C ILE A 123 12.73 -13.47 -9.76
N MET A 124 11.46 -13.63 -10.13
CA MET A 124 10.65 -14.78 -9.76
C MET A 124 9.75 -15.22 -10.91
N GLU A 125 9.55 -16.53 -11.03
CA GLU A 125 8.58 -17.16 -11.92
C GLU A 125 7.71 -18.11 -11.10
N ILE A 126 6.41 -17.84 -11.08
CA ILE A 126 5.42 -18.63 -10.34
C ILE A 126 4.41 -19.22 -11.35
N PRO A 127 4.37 -20.55 -11.50
CA PRO A 127 3.37 -21.21 -12.36
C PRO A 127 1.95 -21.03 -11.84
N LEU A 128 0.98 -20.88 -12.76
CA LEU A 128 -0.45 -20.77 -12.43
C LEU A 128 -0.92 -21.94 -11.56
N GLU A 129 -0.37 -23.13 -11.76
CA GLU A 129 -0.69 -24.36 -11.03
C GLU A 129 -0.43 -24.27 -9.52
N LEU A 130 0.35 -23.29 -9.06
CA LEU A 130 0.59 -23.02 -7.64
C LEU A 130 -0.39 -22.00 -7.03
N MET A 131 -1.09 -21.24 -7.86
CA MET A 131 -1.94 -20.13 -7.42
C MET A 131 -3.32 -20.61 -7.00
N LEU A 132 -4.03 -19.80 -6.21
CA LEU A 132 -5.48 -19.89 -6.09
C LEU A 132 -6.07 -18.72 -6.83
N THR A 133 -6.87 -18.98 -7.86
CA THR A 133 -7.47 -17.91 -8.66
C THR A 133 -8.97 -18.07 -8.75
N ILE A 134 -9.67 -16.94 -8.77
CA ILE A 134 -11.10 -16.87 -9.05
C ILE A 134 -11.37 -15.67 -9.98
N SER A 135 -12.23 -15.87 -10.99
CA SER A 135 -12.67 -14.79 -11.87
C SER A 135 -13.41 -13.70 -11.09
N GLN A 136 -13.21 -12.44 -11.47
CA GLN A 136 -13.95 -11.31 -10.88
C GLN A 136 -15.39 -11.21 -11.40
N LYS A 137 -15.72 -11.93 -12.48
CA LYS A 137 -17.05 -11.92 -13.11
C LYS A 137 -17.59 -13.33 -13.25
N LEU A 138 -18.92 -13.43 -13.21
CA LEU A 138 -19.65 -14.66 -13.48
C LEU A 138 -19.45 -15.15 -14.92
N PRO A 139 -19.49 -16.48 -15.16
CA PRO A 139 -19.51 -17.53 -14.14
C PRO A 139 -18.18 -17.59 -13.37
N TRP A 140 -18.21 -18.04 -12.12
CA TRP A 140 -16.98 -18.25 -11.36
C TRP A 140 -16.11 -19.29 -12.04
N MET A 141 -14.87 -18.90 -12.37
CA MET A 141 -13.88 -19.76 -12.99
C MET A 141 -12.61 -19.80 -12.14
N PHE A 142 -12.10 -21.00 -11.89
CA PHE A 142 -10.92 -21.27 -11.09
C PHE A 142 -9.79 -21.81 -11.97
N PHE A 143 -8.57 -21.34 -11.74
CA PHE A 143 -7.39 -21.85 -12.42
C PHE A 143 -6.18 -21.91 -11.49
N PRO A 144 -5.63 -23.10 -11.20
CA PRO A 144 -6.19 -24.42 -11.47
C PRO A 144 -7.59 -24.60 -10.85
N ASP A 145 -8.42 -25.41 -11.50
CA ASP A 145 -9.69 -25.82 -10.92
C ASP A 145 -9.43 -26.99 -9.95
N ILE A 146 -9.36 -26.66 -8.66
CA ILE A 146 -9.11 -27.62 -7.60
C ILE A 146 -10.41 -28.17 -6.99
N ILE A 147 -11.56 -27.56 -7.30
CA ILE A 147 -12.85 -27.93 -6.70
C ILE A 147 -13.49 -29.04 -7.54
N PRO A 148 -13.71 -30.24 -6.98
CA PRO A 148 -14.35 -31.31 -7.74
C PRO A 148 -15.83 -30.99 -7.99
N LEU A 149 -16.33 -31.45 -9.14
CA LEU A 149 -17.75 -31.30 -9.50
C LEU A 149 -18.66 -31.81 -8.37
N GLY A 150 -19.63 -30.98 -7.97
CA GLY A 150 -20.58 -31.30 -6.91
C GLY A 150 -20.03 -31.14 -5.48
N HIS A 151 -18.86 -30.54 -5.29
CA HIS A 151 -18.41 -30.18 -3.94
C HIS A 151 -19.25 -29.02 -3.37
N PRO A 152 -19.81 -29.13 -2.16
CA PRO A 152 -20.70 -28.11 -1.59
C PRO A 152 -20.03 -26.75 -1.34
N ILE A 153 -18.69 -26.69 -1.34
CA ILE A 153 -17.97 -25.41 -1.21
C ILE A 153 -18.26 -24.50 -2.41
N PHE A 154 -18.52 -25.09 -3.58
CA PHE A 154 -18.87 -24.33 -4.77
C PHE A 154 -20.22 -23.63 -4.60
N ASP A 155 -21.19 -24.26 -3.92
CA ASP A 155 -22.49 -23.64 -3.63
C ASP A 155 -22.33 -22.46 -2.67
N ILE A 156 -21.44 -22.59 -1.67
CA ILE A 156 -21.09 -21.49 -0.75
C ILE A 156 -20.48 -20.32 -1.53
N ILE A 157 -19.50 -20.58 -2.40
CA ILE A 157 -18.87 -19.57 -3.27
C ILE A 157 -19.90 -18.93 -4.21
N ASN A 158 -20.79 -19.72 -4.81
CA ASN A 158 -21.87 -19.23 -5.68
C ASN A 158 -22.89 -18.36 -4.94
N SER A 159 -23.07 -18.56 -3.64
CA SER A 159 -24.02 -17.78 -2.82
C SER A 159 -23.54 -16.36 -2.48
N THR A 160 -22.26 -16.07 -2.75
CA THR A 160 -21.65 -14.76 -2.45
C THR A 160 -22.09 -13.68 -3.44
N ASN A 161 -22.11 -12.43 -3.00
CA ASN A 161 -22.42 -11.31 -3.88
C ASN A 161 -21.27 -11.07 -4.88
N PRO A 162 -21.53 -11.09 -6.20
CA PRO A 162 -20.47 -10.93 -7.20
C PRO A 162 -19.64 -9.66 -7.07
N GLU A 163 -20.26 -8.56 -6.66
CA GLU A 163 -19.64 -7.23 -6.62
C GLU A 163 -18.83 -6.98 -5.34
N THR A 164 -19.26 -7.53 -4.20
CA THR A 164 -18.70 -7.15 -2.88
C THR A 164 -17.92 -8.24 -2.18
N ASP A 165 -18.20 -9.52 -2.46
CA ASP A 165 -17.77 -10.64 -1.61
C ASP A 165 -16.60 -11.44 -2.21
N TRP A 166 -15.73 -10.76 -2.96
CA TRP A 166 -14.55 -11.40 -3.57
C TRP A 166 -13.63 -12.03 -2.53
N ASP A 167 -13.52 -11.40 -1.36
CA ASP A 167 -12.68 -11.83 -0.25
C ASP A 167 -13.27 -13.07 0.45
N LEU A 168 -14.60 -13.13 0.64
CA LEU A 168 -15.28 -14.32 1.15
C LEU A 168 -15.09 -15.52 0.23
N ARG A 169 -15.20 -15.33 -1.09
CA ARG A 169 -14.95 -16.40 -2.08
C ARG A 169 -13.51 -16.91 -2.03
N LEU A 170 -12.55 -16.00 -1.97
CA LEU A 170 -11.13 -16.34 -1.94
C LEU A 170 -10.73 -17.02 -0.62
N ALA A 171 -11.32 -16.60 0.50
CA ALA A 171 -11.16 -17.26 1.80
C ALA A 171 -11.69 -18.70 1.79
N CYS A 172 -12.86 -18.93 1.18
CA CYS A 172 -13.41 -20.27 1.00
C CYS A 172 -12.47 -21.16 0.16
N LEU A 173 -11.92 -20.61 -0.93
CA LEU A 173 -10.98 -21.32 -1.80
C LEU A 173 -9.66 -21.63 -1.08
N LEU A 174 -9.15 -20.70 -0.27
CA LEU A 174 -7.96 -20.89 0.55
C LEU A 174 -8.16 -22.01 1.58
N LEU A 175 -9.24 -21.96 2.36
CA LEU A 175 -9.55 -23.01 3.33
C LEU A 175 -9.69 -24.38 2.68
N TYR A 176 -10.35 -24.44 1.52
CA TYR A 176 -10.50 -25.66 0.76
C TYR A 176 -9.16 -26.20 0.26
N SER A 177 -8.24 -25.33 -0.16
CA SER A 177 -6.92 -25.74 -0.67
C SER A 177 -6.07 -26.50 0.35
N PHE A 178 -6.20 -26.21 1.65
CA PHE A 178 -5.53 -26.96 2.72
C PHE A 178 -6.12 -28.36 2.93
N ASP A 179 -7.36 -28.57 2.54
CA ASP A 179 -8.06 -29.84 2.67
C ASP A 179 -7.89 -30.74 1.44
N CYS A 180 -7.44 -30.17 0.32
CA CYS A 180 -7.12 -30.89 -0.91
C CYS A 180 -5.84 -31.71 -0.73
N LYS A 181 -5.97 -33.05 -0.78
CA LYS A 181 -4.82 -33.97 -0.76
C LYS A 181 -3.79 -33.63 -1.85
N ASP A 182 -2.51 -33.62 -1.48
CA ASP A 182 -1.36 -33.39 -2.36
C ASP A 182 -1.33 -31.99 -3.01
N ASN A 183 -2.16 -31.06 -2.51
CA ASN A 183 -2.19 -29.67 -2.94
C ASN A 183 -0.97 -28.92 -2.38
N PHE A 184 -0.40 -28.03 -3.20
CA PHE A 184 0.75 -27.21 -2.82
C PHE A 184 0.48 -26.37 -1.55
N TRP A 185 -0.74 -25.87 -1.38
CA TRP A 185 -1.12 -25.03 -0.24
C TRP A 185 -1.10 -25.78 1.09
N GLN A 186 -1.17 -27.11 1.10
CA GLN A 186 -0.98 -27.89 2.34
C GLN A 186 0.43 -27.70 2.93
N LEU A 187 1.43 -27.48 2.06
CA LEU A 187 2.82 -27.25 2.48
C LEU A 187 3.10 -25.75 2.64
N TYR A 188 2.58 -24.93 1.72
CA TYR A 188 2.80 -23.48 1.78
C TYR A 188 2.10 -22.82 2.97
N GLY A 189 0.99 -23.41 3.45
CA GLY A 189 0.24 -22.92 4.59
C GLY A 189 1.06 -22.81 5.88
N ASP A 190 2.08 -23.65 6.06
CA ASP A 190 2.98 -23.62 7.23
C ASP A 190 3.87 -22.36 7.26
N PHE A 191 3.98 -21.64 6.13
CA PHE A 191 4.76 -20.40 6.00
C PHE A 191 3.86 -19.15 5.96
N LEU A 192 2.54 -19.31 6.06
CA LEU A 192 1.64 -18.18 6.23
C LEU A 192 1.64 -17.77 7.71
N PRO A 193 1.49 -16.46 8.01
CA PRO A 193 1.46 -16.00 9.38
C PRO A 193 0.28 -16.63 10.13
N SER A 194 0.52 -17.02 11.37
CA SER A 194 -0.53 -17.46 12.29
C SER A 194 -1.49 -16.30 12.60
N ALA A 195 -2.62 -16.61 13.24
CA ALA A 195 -3.61 -15.58 13.58
C ALA A 195 -3.07 -14.51 14.55
N ASP A 196 -2.18 -14.89 15.46
CA ASP A 196 -1.52 -14.00 16.42
C ASP A 196 -0.39 -13.16 15.79
N GLU A 197 0.21 -13.62 14.70
CA GLU A 197 1.20 -12.89 13.91
C GLU A 197 0.56 -11.88 12.92
N CYS A 198 -0.75 -11.98 12.70
CA CYS A 198 -1.46 -11.11 11.77
C CYS A 198 -1.82 -9.75 12.38
N SER A 199 -1.52 -8.68 11.65
CA SER A 199 -1.92 -7.31 12.02
C SER A 199 -3.30 -6.89 11.49
N SER A 200 -3.99 -7.77 10.76
CA SER A 200 -5.31 -7.47 10.19
C SER A 200 -6.32 -7.17 11.29
N LEU A 201 -7.00 -6.03 11.15
CA LEU A 201 -8.05 -5.61 12.09
C LEU A 201 -9.29 -6.51 12.08
N LEU A 202 -9.43 -7.43 11.12
CA LEU A 202 -10.46 -8.46 11.21
C LEU A 202 -10.29 -9.35 12.44
N LEU A 203 -9.05 -9.58 12.87
CA LEU A 203 -8.69 -10.39 14.04
C LEU A 203 -8.57 -9.56 15.33
N ALA A 204 -8.78 -8.25 15.24
CA ALA A 204 -8.64 -7.34 16.37
C ALA A 204 -9.78 -7.52 17.38
N THR A 205 -9.45 -7.36 18.65
CA THR A 205 -10.45 -7.28 19.72
C THR A 205 -11.06 -5.88 19.82
N GLU A 206 -12.16 -5.73 20.54
CA GLU A 206 -12.77 -4.41 20.76
C GLU A 206 -11.82 -3.43 21.45
N GLU A 207 -10.96 -3.91 22.35
CA GLU A 207 -9.91 -3.10 22.97
C GLU A 207 -8.95 -2.54 21.92
N ASP A 208 -8.45 -3.38 21.01
CA ASP A 208 -7.55 -2.96 19.94
C ASP A 208 -8.22 -1.94 19.00
N LEU A 209 -9.52 -2.11 18.71
CA LEU A 209 -10.28 -1.18 17.87
C LEU A 209 -10.51 0.18 18.54
N LEU A 210 -10.61 0.23 19.87
CA LEU A 210 -10.70 1.49 20.60
C LEU A 210 -9.38 2.27 20.53
N GLU A 211 -8.25 1.56 20.50
CA GLU A 211 -6.92 2.17 20.42
C GLU A 211 -6.64 2.84 19.07
N LEU A 212 -7.42 2.57 18.01
CA LEU A 212 -7.30 3.26 16.71
C LEU A 212 -7.50 4.77 16.79
N GLN A 213 -8.29 5.26 17.76
CA GLN A 213 -8.70 6.67 17.85
C GLN A 213 -9.28 7.21 16.52
N ASP A 214 -9.98 6.33 15.80
CA ASP A 214 -10.67 6.61 14.53
C ASP A 214 -12.00 5.87 14.52
N HIS A 215 -13.07 6.59 14.86
CA HIS A 215 -14.40 6.01 14.99
C HIS A 215 -14.93 5.45 13.67
N ASN A 216 -14.60 6.09 12.54
CA ASN A 216 -15.09 5.67 11.23
C ASN A 216 -14.43 4.36 10.80
N LEU A 217 -13.10 4.26 10.96
CA LEU A 217 -12.38 3.03 10.66
C LEU A 217 -12.83 1.90 11.60
N ALA A 218 -12.91 2.14 12.91
CA ALA A 218 -13.35 1.14 13.87
C ALA A 218 -14.77 0.61 13.55
N THR A 219 -15.70 1.50 13.20
CA THR A 219 -17.06 1.10 12.79
C THR A 219 -17.04 0.26 11.51
N THR A 220 -16.24 0.65 10.51
CA THR A 220 -16.08 -0.10 9.27
C THR A 220 -15.53 -1.51 9.51
N ILE A 221 -14.59 -1.67 10.46
CA ILE A 221 -14.06 -2.99 10.83
C ILE A 221 -15.12 -3.83 11.55
N ARG A 222 -15.87 -3.25 12.49
CA ARG A 222 -16.96 -3.96 13.18
C ARG A 222 -18.00 -4.49 12.20
N GLU A 223 -18.35 -3.69 11.19
CA GLU A 223 -19.27 -4.12 10.13
C GLU A 223 -18.69 -5.29 9.31
N GLN A 224 -17.39 -5.27 9.01
CA GLN A 224 -16.74 -6.39 8.32
C GLN A 224 -16.66 -7.66 9.18
N GLN A 225 -16.32 -7.54 10.47
CA GLN A 225 -16.32 -8.66 11.41
C GLN A 225 -17.72 -9.25 11.54
N LYS A 226 -18.75 -8.40 11.65
CA LYS A 226 -20.15 -8.83 11.65
C LYS A 226 -20.53 -9.56 10.36
N ARG A 227 -20.18 -9.00 9.18
CA ARG A 227 -20.42 -9.63 7.87
C ARG A 227 -19.76 -11.01 7.80
N ALA A 228 -18.52 -11.12 8.28
CA ALA A 228 -17.77 -12.38 8.29
C ALA A 228 -18.42 -13.41 9.22
N LEU A 229 -18.85 -13.00 10.42
CA LEU A 229 -19.53 -13.87 11.38
C LEU A 229 -20.89 -14.36 10.87
N GLU A 230 -21.69 -13.47 10.27
CA GLU A 230 -22.97 -13.84 9.65
C GLU A 230 -22.78 -14.82 8.49
N PHE A 231 -21.78 -14.57 7.64
CA PHE A 231 -21.43 -15.47 6.54
C PHE A 231 -20.95 -16.84 7.04
N TRP A 232 -20.09 -16.87 8.06
CA TRP A 232 -19.65 -18.11 8.68
C TRP A 232 -20.82 -18.87 9.31
N GLY A 233 -21.66 -18.22 10.12
CA GLY A 233 -22.80 -18.83 10.78
C GLY A 233 -23.83 -19.41 9.80
N LYS A 234 -24.01 -18.78 8.64
CA LYS A 234 -24.86 -19.28 7.55
C LYS A 234 -24.31 -20.54 6.90
N ASN A 235 -22.99 -20.68 6.77
CA ASN A 235 -22.35 -21.68 5.91
C ASN A 235 -21.60 -22.80 6.66
N TRP A 236 -21.32 -22.63 7.97
CA TRP A 236 -20.61 -23.59 8.82
C TRP A 236 -21.47 -24.08 10.02
N HIS A 237 -22.79 -24.07 9.89
CA HIS A 237 -23.71 -24.55 10.92
C HIS A 237 -23.61 -26.07 11.16
N SER A 238 -24.12 -26.55 12.30
CA SER A 238 -23.99 -27.96 12.74
C SER A 238 -24.49 -29.02 11.74
N ALA A 239 -25.50 -28.69 10.92
CA ALA A 239 -26.09 -29.58 9.92
C ALA A 239 -25.35 -29.68 8.56
N VAL A 240 -24.24 -28.95 8.34
CA VAL A 240 -23.51 -29.04 7.06
C VAL A 240 -22.70 -30.33 6.95
N PRO A 241 -22.42 -30.83 5.73
CA PRO A 241 -21.56 -32.00 5.54
C PRO A 241 -20.19 -31.84 6.21
N LEU A 242 -19.62 -32.94 6.72
CA LEU A 242 -18.33 -32.95 7.42
C LEU A 242 -17.20 -32.30 6.61
N LYS A 243 -17.20 -32.50 5.29
CA LYS A 243 -16.24 -31.90 4.34
C LYS A 243 -16.27 -30.37 4.30
N ILE A 244 -17.38 -29.73 4.69
CA ILE A 244 -17.45 -28.28 4.89
C ILE A 244 -17.08 -27.94 6.32
N LYS A 245 -17.69 -28.63 7.29
CA LYS A 245 -17.50 -28.35 8.72
C LYS A 245 -16.02 -28.30 9.12
N ARG A 246 -15.19 -29.21 8.60
CA ARG A 246 -13.75 -29.28 8.90
C ARG A 246 -12.92 -28.10 8.37
N LEU A 247 -13.43 -27.35 7.38
CA LEU A 247 -12.69 -26.25 6.77
C LEU A 247 -12.53 -25.07 7.72
N ALA A 248 -13.56 -24.75 8.50
CA ALA A 248 -13.56 -23.68 9.50
C ALA A 248 -14.52 -24.04 10.66
N GLN A 249 -14.09 -24.96 11.52
CA GLN A 249 -14.91 -25.43 12.63
C GLN A 249 -15.29 -24.32 13.61
N GLU A 250 -14.37 -23.37 13.81
CA GLU A 250 -14.54 -22.19 14.65
C GLU A 250 -14.44 -20.93 13.78
N PRO A 251 -15.12 -19.83 14.13
CA PRO A 251 -15.15 -18.61 13.33
C PRO A 251 -13.77 -17.99 13.15
N GLU A 252 -12.89 -18.09 14.14
CA GLU A 252 -11.53 -17.52 14.11
C GLU A 252 -10.72 -18.05 12.92
N ARG A 253 -10.90 -19.32 12.55
CA ARG A 253 -10.25 -19.92 11.38
C ARG A 253 -10.73 -19.29 10.07
N PHE A 254 -12.02 -18.96 9.99
CA PHE A 254 -12.57 -18.26 8.83
C PHE A 254 -12.12 -16.80 8.78
N PHE A 255 -12.07 -16.12 9.92
CA PHE A 255 -11.58 -14.75 10.03
C PHE A 255 -10.10 -14.67 9.61
N TRP A 256 -9.28 -15.62 10.03
CA TRP A 256 -7.88 -15.73 9.59
C TRP A 256 -7.80 -15.90 8.07
N ALA A 257 -8.56 -16.83 7.49
CA ALA A 257 -8.55 -17.03 6.03
C ALA A 257 -9.03 -15.79 5.26
N LEU A 258 -10.02 -15.06 5.80
CA LEU A 258 -10.49 -13.80 5.24
C LEU A 258 -9.41 -12.72 5.32
N SER A 259 -8.68 -12.63 6.43
CA SER A 259 -7.56 -11.71 6.59
C SER A 259 -6.44 -11.99 5.58
N MET A 260 -6.13 -13.27 5.32
CA MET A 260 -5.18 -13.69 4.28
C MET A 260 -5.68 -13.29 2.89
N ALA A 261 -6.95 -13.54 2.59
CA ALA A 261 -7.56 -13.14 1.33
C ALA A 261 -7.49 -11.62 1.11
N GLN A 262 -7.76 -10.81 2.13
CA GLN A 262 -7.73 -9.35 2.01
C GLN A 262 -6.31 -8.78 1.81
N SER A 263 -5.35 -9.29 2.59
CA SER A 263 -3.97 -8.79 2.66
C SER A 263 -3.04 -9.34 1.57
N ARG A 264 -3.30 -10.55 1.03
CA ARG A 264 -2.41 -11.23 0.06
C ARG A 264 -2.99 -11.35 -1.36
N CYS A 265 -4.21 -10.87 -1.60
CA CYS A 265 -4.82 -10.94 -2.92
C CYS A 265 -4.16 -9.99 -3.92
N ILE A 266 -3.73 -10.56 -5.05
CA ILE A 266 -3.26 -9.84 -6.24
C ILE A 266 -4.36 -9.85 -7.29
N ASN A 267 -4.79 -8.66 -7.71
CA ASN A 267 -5.68 -8.49 -8.84
C ASN A 267 -4.87 -8.43 -10.14
N LYS A 268 -5.16 -9.31 -11.09
CA LYS A 268 -4.48 -9.32 -12.38
C LYS A 268 -5.40 -9.80 -13.48
N GLN A 269 -5.23 -9.22 -14.66
CA GLN A 269 -5.78 -9.81 -15.87
C GLN A 269 -4.90 -10.99 -16.29
N ILE A 270 -5.50 -12.18 -16.36
CA ILE A 270 -4.86 -13.40 -16.81
C ILE A 270 -5.44 -13.84 -18.14
N ARG A 271 -4.59 -14.50 -18.93
CA ARG A 271 -4.97 -15.14 -20.19
C ARG A 271 -4.69 -16.63 -20.13
N ILE A 272 -5.73 -17.43 -20.39
CA ILE A 272 -5.68 -18.89 -20.39
C ILE A 272 -6.25 -19.37 -21.73
N GLY A 273 -5.35 -19.73 -22.66
CA GLY A 273 -5.74 -20.01 -24.03
C GLY A 273 -6.37 -18.79 -24.71
N ALA A 274 -7.64 -18.94 -25.12
CA ALA A 274 -8.43 -17.85 -25.71
C ALA A 274 -9.15 -16.98 -24.67
N LEU A 275 -9.26 -17.44 -23.42
CA LEU A 275 -9.95 -16.72 -22.36
C LEU A 275 -9.05 -15.62 -21.78
N VAL A 276 -9.58 -14.40 -21.66
CA VAL A 276 -8.96 -13.28 -20.96
C VAL A 276 -9.93 -12.82 -19.88
N GLN A 277 -9.47 -12.75 -18.64
CA GLN A 277 -10.31 -12.36 -17.52
C GLN A 277 -9.52 -11.65 -16.44
N ASP A 278 -10.18 -10.76 -15.70
CA ASP A 278 -9.66 -10.22 -14.45
C ASP A 278 -9.90 -11.25 -13.34
N ALA A 279 -8.86 -11.53 -12.55
CA ALA A 279 -8.89 -12.53 -11.49
C ALA A 279 -8.40 -11.95 -10.16
N ASN A 280 -9.00 -12.43 -9.07
CA ASN A 280 -8.45 -12.32 -7.72
C ASN A 280 -7.54 -13.55 -7.50
N MET A 281 -6.30 -13.34 -7.07
CA MET A 281 -5.31 -14.41 -6.99
C MET A 281 -4.57 -14.39 -5.65
N LEU A 282 -4.40 -15.55 -5.02
CA LEU A 282 -3.35 -15.77 -4.04
C LEU A 282 -2.17 -16.42 -4.76
N VAL A 283 -1.02 -15.76 -4.71
CA VAL A 283 0.17 -16.17 -5.47
C VAL A 283 1.32 -16.40 -4.48
N PRO A 284 1.68 -17.67 -4.23
CA PRO A 284 2.71 -17.98 -3.24
C PRO A 284 4.05 -17.38 -3.68
N TYR A 285 4.92 -17.07 -2.72
CA TYR A 285 6.21 -16.39 -2.84
C TYR A 285 6.11 -14.93 -3.26
N ALA A 286 5.27 -14.62 -4.25
CA ALA A 286 5.01 -13.24 -4.68
C ALA A 286 4.27 -12.44 -3.60
N ASP A 287 3.50 -13.11 -2.75
CA ASP A 287 2.82 -12.53 -1.58
C ASP A 287 3.76 -12.23 -0.40
N MET A 288 5.05 -12.57 -0.51
CA MET A 288 6.09 -12.19 0.47
C MET A 288 6.78 -10.85 0.13
N LEU A 289 6.45 -10.23 -1.01
CA LEU A 289 6.98 -8.92 -1.40
C LEU A 289 6.25 -7.82 -0.64
N ASN A 290 6.96 -7.07 0.20
CA ASN A 290 6.36 -5.99 0.97
C ASN A 290 6.02 -4.73 0.14
N HIS A 291 5.22 -3.86 0.76
CA HIS A 291 4.82 -2.57 0.19
C HIS A 291 5.97 -1.57 0.15
N SER A 292 6.07 -0.81 -0.93
CA SER A 292 6.78 0.47 -0.96
C SER A 292 6.05 1.48 -1.84
N PHE A 293 6.06 2.75 -1.41
CA PHE A 293 5.61 3.88 -2.23
C PHE A 293 6.58 4.20 -3.38
N GLN A 294 7.82 3.68 -3.31
CA GLN A 294 8.82 3.73 -4.37
C GLN A 294 9.24 2.29 -4.70
N PRO A 295 8.34 1.48 -5.29
CA PRO A 295 8.61 0.07 -5.51
C PRO A 295 9.76 -0.12 -6.49
N ASN A 296 10.52 -1.19 -6.29
CA ASN A 296 11.55 -1.60 -7.23
C ASN A 296 11.14 -2.78 -8.12
N CYS A 297 10.00 -3.40 -7.82
CA CYS A 297 9.44 -4.52 -8.56
C CYS A 297 8.01 -4.26 -9.06
N PHE A 298 7.61 -5.06 -10.04
CA PHE A 298 6.23 -5.14 -10.51
C PHE A 298 5.88 -6.56 -10.97
N PHE A 299 4.58 -6.85 -11.02
CA PHE A 299 4.06 -8.13 -11.51
C PHE A 299 3.82 -8.11 -13.02
N HIS A 300 4.24 -9.16 -13.72
CA HIS A 300 3.98 -9.37 -15.14
C HIS A 300 3.31 -10.73 -15.36
N TRP A 301 2.30 -10.81 -16.24
CA TRP A 301 1.65 -12.08 -16.59
C TRP A 301 2.22 -12.59 -17.92
N ARG A 302 2.99 -13.69 -17.86
CA ARG A 302 3.50 -14.37 -19.05
C ARG A 302 2.46 -15.35 -19.58
N PHE A 303 1.71 -14.91 -20.58
CA PHE A 303 0.58 -15.67 -21.13
C PHE A 303 0.94 -17.02 -21.76
N LYS A 304 2.13 -17.15 -22.37
CA LYS A 304 2.53 -18.37 -23.10
C LYS A 304 2.64 -19.57 -22.17
N ASP A 305 3.25 -19.35 -21.02
CA ASP A 305 3.57 -20.40 -20.05
C ASP A 305 2.61 -20.38 -18.85
N ARG A 306 1.64 -19.46 -18.84
CA ARG A 306 0.70 -19.22 -17.73
C ARG A 306 1.45 -19.03 -16.41
N MET A 307 2.35 -18.05 -16.38
CA MET A 307 3.15 -17.75 -15.20
C MET A 307 3.01 -16.30 -14.78
N LEU A 308 3.01 -16.07 -13.47
CA LEU A 308 3.28 -14.75 -12.92
C LEU A 308 4.78 -14.58 -12.79
N GLU A 309 5.30 -13.49 -13.33
CA GLU A 309 6.68 -13.06 -13.15
C GLU A 309 6.73 -11.86 -12.21
N VAL A 310 7.72 -11.85 -11.32
CA VAL A 310 8.11 -10.64 -10.59
C VAL A 310 9.33 -10.07 -11.29
N MET A 311 9.27 -8.80 -11.66
CA MET A 311 10.32 -8.14 -12.43
C MET A 311 10.81 -6.88 -11.75
N ILE A 312 12.13 -6.63 -11.79
CA ILE A 312 12.75 -5.37 -11.40
C ILE A 312 12.44 -4.30 -12.44
N ASN A 313 12.13 -3.09 -12.01
CA ASN A 313 11.94 -1.92 -12.87
C ASN A 313 13.21 -1.62 -13.70
N ALA A 314 13.03 -1.23 -14.96
CA ALA A 314 14.15 -0.84 -15.81
C ALA A 314 14.87 0.40 -15.26
N GLY A 315 16.20 0.44 -15.41
CA GLY A 315 17.03 1.58 -15.01
C GLY A 315 17.30 1.70 -13.51
N GLN A 316 16.75 0.81 -12.67
CA GLN A 316 17.02 0.81 -11.23
C GLN A 316 18.28 0.03 -10.88
N ARG A 317 19.09 0.60 -9.98
CA ARG A 317 20.20 -0.08 -9.32
C ARG A 317 19.65 -0.76 -8.06
N ILE A 318 19.96 -2.03 -7.87
CA ILE A 318 19.66 -2.76 -6.63
C ILE A 318 20.97 -3.23 -6.03
N ARG A 319 21.17 -2.99 -4.73
CA ARG A 319 22.33 -3.48 -3.98
C ARG A 319 21.94 -4.78 -3.28
N LYS A 320 22.93 -5.64 -3.04
CA LYS A 320 22.77 -6.81 -2.19
C LYS A 320 22.25 -6.37 -0.82
N GLY A 321 21.20 -7.03 -0.35
CA GLY A 321 20.52 -6.74 0.90
C GLY A 321 19.39 -5.72 0.79
N ASP A 322 19.21 -5.08 -0.37
CA ASP A 322 18.02 -4.24 -0.60
C ASP A 322 16.76 -5.11 -0.61
N GLU A 323 15.69 -4.62 -0.01
CA GLU A 323 14.39 -5.27 -0.05
C GLU A 323 13.73 -5.08 -1.42
N MET A 324 13.21 -6.17 -1.98
CA MET A 324 12.43 -6.20 -3.20
C MET A 324 10.98 -5.90 -2.85
N THR A 325 10.43 -4.80 -3.35
CA THR A 325 9.13 -4.28 -2.93
C THR A 325 8.25 -3.97 -4.13
N VAL A 326 6.94 -4.08 -3.91
CA VAL A 326 5.90 -3.71 -4.88
C VAL A 326 5.01 -2.63 -4.28
N ASN A 327 4.25 -1.93 -5.12
CA ASN A 327 3.27 -0.97 -4.61
C ASN A 327 1.91 -1.66 -4.45
N TYR A 328 1.50 -1.87 -3.20
CA TYR A 328 0.15 -2.30 -2.89
C TYR A 328 -0.82 -1.16 -3.17
N MET A 329 -1.82 -1.38 -4.02
CA MET A 329 -2.95 -0.47 -4.22
C MET A 329 -2.55 1.01 -4.32
N VAL A 330 -1.96 1.38 -5.46
CA VAL A 330 -1.51 2.76 -5.75
C VAL A 330 -2.59 3.79 -5.40
N GLY A 331 -2.19 4.85 -4.69
CA GLY A 331 -3.06 6.01 -4.43
C GLY A 331 -3.93 5.92 -3.19
N GLN A 332 -3.71 4.95 -2.29
CA GLN A 332 -4.54 4.75 -1.10
C GLN A 332 -3.95 5.39 0.16
N LYS A 333 -4.85 5.77 1.07
CA LYS A 333 -4.58 6.41 2.36
C LYS A 333 -4.26 5.39 3.45
N ASN A 334 -3.74 5.86 4.58
CA ASN A 334 -3.39 4.97 5.69
C ASN A 334 -4.61 4.24 6.27
N ASN A 335 -5.80 4.84 6.27
CA ASN A 335 -7.02 4.17 6.74
C ASN A 335 -7.34 2.92 5.89
N PHE A 336 -7.12 2.98 4.58
CA PHE A 336 -7.34 1.86 3.67
C PHE A 336 -6.27 0.79 3.83
N TYR A 337 -4.99 1.17 3.97
CA TYR A 337 -3.93 0.19 4.26
C TYR A 337 -4.19 -0.52 5.59
N MET A 338 -4.64 0.22 6.59
CA MET A 338 -4.98 -0.34 7.89
C MET A 338 -6.18 -1.29 7.78
N GLN A 339 -7.23 -0.89 7.06
CA GLN A 339 -8.42 -1.70 6.82
C GLN A 339 -8.11 -3.00 6.08
N ARG A 340 -7.26 -2.95 5.05
CA ARG A 340 -7.04 -4.08 4.13
C ARG A 340 -5.84 -4.96 4.47
N TYR A 341 -4.76 -4.35 4.96
CA TYR A 341 -3.47 -5.00 5.16
C TYR A 341 -3.02 -4.99 6.62
N GLY A 342 -3.61 -4.17 7.49
CA GLY A 342 -3.22 -4.08 8.89
C GLY A 342 -1.91 -3.31 9.11
N PHE A 343 -1.60 -2.32 8.27
CA PHE A 343 -0.46 -1.42 8.51
C PHE A 343 -0.77 0.01 8.08
N SER A 344 0.08 0.93 8.50
CA SER A 344 0.09 2.33 8.04
C SER A 344 1.53 2.83 7.94
N SER A 345 1.75 3.96 7.27
CA SER A 345 3.08 4.52 7.10
C SER A 345 3.10 6.02 7.37
N PRO A 346 4.09 6.54 8.12
CA PRO A 346 4.21 7.98 8.37
C PRO A 346 4.67 8.76 7.14
N VAL A 347 5.08 8.07 6.07
CA VAL A 347 5.57 8.66 4.82
C VAL A 347 4.67 8.32 3.63
N ASN A 348 3.40 8.00 3.88
CA ASN A 348 2.44 7.74 2.81
C ASN A 348 2.15 9.03 2.01
N PRO A 349 2.49 9.10 0.70
CA PRO A 349 2.29 10.30 -0.10
C PRO A 349 0.83 10.59 -0.46
N TRP A 350 -0.09 9.70 -0.10
CA TRP A 350 -1.51 9.80 -0.41
C TRP A 350 -2.38 10.01 0.81
N ASP A 351 -1.79 10.09 2.01
CA ASP A 351 -2.55 10.30 3.23
C ASP A 351 -3.22 11.67 3.25
N ASP A 352 -4.26 11.83 4.06
CA ASP A 352 -4.96 13.10 4.17
C ASP A 352 -5.46 13.46 5.56
N ILE A 353 -5.58 14.76 5.77
CA ILE A 353 -6.33 15.37 6.86
C ILE A 353 -7.37 16.33 6.29
N ARG A 354 -8.43 16.59 7.06
CA ARG A 354 -9.52 17.47 6.63
C ARG A 354 -9.46 18.77 7.41
N PHE A 355 -9.15 19.84 6.70
CA PHE A 355 -9.32 21.19 7.21
C PHE A 355 -10.79 21.62 7.08
N SER A 356 -11.27 22.32 8.09
CA SER A 356 -12.62 22.84 8.25
C SER A 356 -12.69 24.35 7.97
N GLY A 357 -11.57 25.06 8.08
CA GLY A 357 -11.46 26.49 7.79
C GLY A 357 -11.56 26.83 6.30
N SER A 358 -11.77 28.12 6.02
CA SER A 358 -11.71 28.69 4.67
C SER A 358 -10.34 29.24 4.29
N THR A 359 -9.39 29.21 5.23
CA THR A 359 -8.01 29.65 5.07
C THR A 359 -7.30 28.87 3.99
N ARG A 360 -6.53 29.54 3.13
CA ARG A 360 -5.79 28.91 2.01
C ARG A 360 -4.43 29.56 1.85
N ILE A 361 -3.46 28.77 1.39
CA ILE A 361 -2.13 29.23 0.97
C ILE A 361 -1.95 29.11 -0.54
N HIS A 362 -0.98 29.81 -1.10
CA HIS A 362 -0.70 29.75 -2.53
C HIS A 362 -0.02 28.44 -2.92
N LEU A 363 -0.64 27.66 -3.82
CA LEU A 363 -0.18 26.32 -4.20
C LEU A 363 1.23 26.35 -4.81
N ASP A 364 1.44 27.15 -5.86
CA ASP A 364 2.69 27.11 -6.61
C ASP A 364 3.87 27.60 -5.77
N SER A 365 3.63 28.52 -4.84
CA SER A 365 4.63 28.96 -3.87
C SER A 365 5.02 27.83 -2.93
N PHE A 366 4.04 27.10 -2.39
CA PHE A 366 4.30 25.95 -1.54
C PHE A 366 5.10 24.87 -2.28
N LEU A 367 4.67 24.50 -3.50
CA LEU A 367 5.36 23.51 -4.33
C LEU A 367 6.81 23.92 -4.63
N SER A 368 7.03 25.21 -4.95
CA SER A 368 8.35 25.76 -5.23
C SER A 368 9.30 25.64 -4.03
N VAL A 369 8.84 25.97 -2.82
CA VAL A 369 9.66 25.87 -1.59
C VAL A 369 10.20 24.45 -1.36
N PHE A 370 9.43 23.44 -1.73
CA PHE A 370 9.79 22.02 -1.56
C PHE A 370 10.31 21.35 -2.83
N ASN A 371 10.54 22.10 -3.92
CA ASN A 371 10.91 21.55 -5.22
C ASN A 371 9.99 20.39 -5.67
N ILE A 372 8.70 20.50 -5.38
CA ILE A 372 7.68 19.54 -5.81
C ILE A 372 7.21 19.95 -7.21
N SER A 373 7.04 18.98 -8.09
CA SER A 373 6.60 19.21 -9.47
C SER A 373 5.64 18.12 -9.93
N GLY A 374 4.86 18.41 -10.96
CA GLY A 374 3.90 17.48 -11.55
C GLY A 374 2.45 17.92 -11.35
N LEU A 375 1.52 17.07 -11.78
CA LEU A 375 0.09 17.23 -11.48
C LEU A 375 -0.21 16.69 -10.08
N PRO A 376 -1.33 17.07 -9.43
CA PRO A 376 -1.69 16.54 -8.11
C PRO A 376 -1.64 15.01 -8.01
N GLU A 377 -2.04 14.30 -9.06
CA GLU A 377 -2.00 12.84 -9.15
C GLU A 377 -0.59 12.28 -9.40
N GLU A 378 0.38 13.11 -9.74
CA GLU A 378 1.73 12.71 -10.17
C GLU A 378 2.84 13.52 -9.48
N TYR A 379 2.54 14.23 -8.38
CA TYR A 379 3.55 15.00 -7.67
C TYR A 379 4.75 14.14 -7.28
N TYR A 380 5.94 14.67 -7.61
CA TYR A 380 7.23 14.08 -7.26
C TYR A 380 8.19 15.17 -6.77
N HIS A 381 9.13 14.77 -5.91
CA HIS A 381 10.21 15.64 -5.45
C HIS A 381 11.33 15.70 -6.50
N ASN A 382 11.69 16.89 -6.94
CA ASN A 382 12.76 17.10 -7.92
C ASN A 382 14.13 17.22 -7.23
N CYS A 383 14.73 16.07 -6.90
CA CYS A 383 16.03 16.01 -6.22
C CYS A 383 17.21 16.63 -7.01
N LYS A 384 17.02 16.99 -8.29
CA LYS A 384 18.07 17.65 -9.09
C LYS A 384 18.14 19.16 -8.82
N LEU A 385 17.08 19.74 -8.27
CA LEU A 385 16.99 21.16 -7.93
C LEU A 385 17.31 21.42 -6.45
N SER A 386 17.35 20.38 -5.61
CA SER A 386 17.80 20.49 -4.24
C SER A 386 19.33 20.53 -4.21
N ASN A 387 19.92 21.70 -3.96
CA ASN A 387 21.37 21.86 -3.77
C ASN A 387 21.89 21.25 -2.45
N ASP A 388 21.03 20.64 -1.64
CA ASP A 388 21.38 20.06 -0.35
C ASP A 388 20.80 18.67 -0.17
N ASN A 389 21.50 17.91 0.67
CA ASN A 389 21.16 16.62 1.29
C ASN A 389 19.87 16.67 2.15
N ASN A 390 18.86 17.46 1.75
CA ASN A 390 17.64 17.70 2.52
C ASN A 390 16.76 16.44 2.52
N SER A 391 16.91 15.63 3.56
CA SER A 391 16.08 14.47 3.85
C SER A 391 14.66 14.81 4.31
N PHE A 392 14.27 16.10 4.32
CA PHE A 392 12.97 16.53 4.83
C PHE A 392 11.81 16.13 3.91
N VAL A 393 11.98 16.27 2.60
CA VAL A 393 10.92 16.00 1.61
C VAL A 393 10.80 14.50 1.40
N ASP A 394 9.86 13.91 2.12
CA ASP A 394 9.42 12.53 2.01
C ASP A 394 7.98 12.48 1.44
N GLY A 395 7.38 11.30 1.43
CA GLY A 395 6.00 11.16 0.97
C GLY A 395 5.01 12.02 1.77
N ALA A 396 5.20 12.22 3.08
CA ALA A 396 4.29 13.02 3.88
C ALA A 396 4.26 14.50 3.46
N VAL A 397 5.38 15.06 3.01
CA VAL A 397 5.39 16.44 2.45
C VAL A 397 4.63 16.50 1.12
N ILE A 398 4.72 15.45 0.29
CA ILE A 398 3.92 15.35 -0.94
C ILE A 398 2.43 15.19 -0.61
N ALA A 399 2.09 14.45 0.44
CA ALA A 399 0.73 14.37 0.95
C ALA A 399 0.25 15.75 1.44
N ALA A 400 1.07 16.48 2.21
CA ALA A 400 0.77 17.84 2.65
C ALA A 400 0.42 18.78 1.49
N ALA A 401 1.20 18.71 0.39
CA ALA A 401 0.94 19.49 -0.82
C ALA A 401 -0.42 19.18 -1.49
N ARG A 402 -0.99 18.00 -1.25
CA ARG A 402 -2.32 17.60 -1.74
C ARG A 402 -3.45 17.99 -0.81
N THR A 403 -3.16 18.09 0.49
CA THR A 403 -4.18 18.17 1.54
C THR A 403 -4.39 19.57 2.06
N LEU A 404 -3.34 20.40 2.02
CA LEU A 404 -3.43 21.80 2.43
C LEU A 404 -4.46 22.51 1.55
N PRO A 405 -5.36 23.32 2.14
CA PRO A 405 -6.25 24.15 1.35
C PRO A 405 -5.43 25.19 0.58
N THR A 406 -5.57 25.19 -0.74
CA THR A 406 -4.77 26.07 -1.60
C THR A 406 -5.61 26.89 -2.57
N TRP A 407 -5.00 27.95 -3.09
CA TRP A 407 -5.45 28.71 -4.25
C TRP A 407 -4.29 28.87 -5.24
N SER A 408 -4.61 29.04 -6.52
CA SER A 408 -3.63 29.26 -7.59
C SER A 408 -4.29 30.05 -8.71
N ASP A 409 -4.33 31.37 -8.58
CA ASP A 409 -4.78 32.27 -9.63
C ASP A 409 -3.54 32.73 -10.40
N TRP A 410 -3.39 32.26 -11.65
CA TRP A 410 -2.20 32.45 -12.48
C TRP A 410 -1.75 33.91 -12.67
N ASP A 411 -2.60 34.89 -12.35
CA ASP A 411 -2.36 36.31 -12.53
C ASP A 411 -2.17 37.11 -11.22
N ILE A 412 -2.30 36.47 -10.03
CA ILE A 412 -2.21 37.17 -8.74
C ILE A 412 -1.05 36.61 -7.91
N PRO A 413 0.03 37.39 -7.67
CA PRO A 413 1.11 36.94 -6.81
C PRO A 413 0.64 36.81 -5.36
N PRO A 414 1.18 35.84 -4.60
CA PRO A 414 0.90 35.71 -3.17
C PRO A 414 1.34 36.98 -2.43
N ILE A 415 0.52 37.46 -1.49
CA ILE A 415 0.89 38.58 -0.62
C ILE A 415 1.54 37.99 0.64
N PRO A 416 2.83 38.24 0.92
CA PRO A 416 3.54 37.57 2.02
C PRO A 416 2.89 37.73 3.40
N SER A 417 2.28 38.88 3.69
CA SER A 417 1.59 39.11 4.96
C SER A 417 0.30 38.29 5.11
N MET A 418 -0.44 38.09 4.01
CA MET A 418 -1.64 37.26 3.98
C MET A 418 -1.29 35.78 4.08
N GLU A 419 -0.25 35.35 3.36
CA GLU A 419 0.24 33.97 3.43
C GLU A 419 0.76 33.62 4.83
N ARG A 420 1.53 34.51 5.48
CA ARG A 420 1.96 34.30 6.88
C ARG A 420 0.79 34.20 7.85
N LYS A 421 -0.27 34.98 7.64
CA LYS A 421 -1.49 34.87 8.45
C LYS A 421 -2.20 33.54 8.19
N ALA A 422 -2.33 33.13 6.93
CA ALA A 422 -2.95 31.88 6.55
C ALA A 422 -2.18 30.67 7.10
N VAL A 423 -0.84 30.70 7.04
CA VAL A 423 0.02 29.68 7.64
C VAL A 423 -0.27 29.52 9.13
N LYS A 424 -0.31 30.62 9.90
CA LYS A 424 -0.59 30.56 11.34
C LYS A 424 -1.97 29.98 11.64
N GLU A 425 -3.00 30.39 10.90
CA GLU A 425 -4.36 29.84 11.06
C GLU A 425 -4.40 28.33 10.75
N LEU A 426 -3.71 27.87 9.70
CA LEU A 426 -3.61 26.44 9.38
C LEU A 426 -2.81 25.66 10.44
N GLN A 427 -1.76 26.24 11.00
CA GLN A 427 -0.99 25.66 12.09
C GLN A 427 -1.81 25.54 13.38
N GLU A 428 -2.59 26.58 13.72
CA GLU A 428 -3.53 26.57 14.86
C GLU A 428 -4.58 25.46 14.69
N GLU A 429 -5.13 25.28 13.47
CA GLU A 429 -6.06 24.19 13.19
C GLU A 429 -5.39 22.82 13.35
N CYS A 430 -4.15 22.64 12.86
CA CYS A 430 -3.39 21.41 13.08
C CYS A 430 -3.13 21.13 14.56
N GLN A 431 -2.80 22.16 15.35
CA GLN A 431 -2.61 22.03 16.80
C GLN A 431 -3.92 21.65 17.50
N GLN A 432 -5.06 22.20 17.06
CA GLN A 432 -6.37 21.80 17.56
C GLN A 432 -6.67 20.33 17.24
N MET A 433 -6.40 19.88 16.00
CA MET A 433 -6.55 18.47 15.63
C MET A 433 -5.67 17.55 16.50
N LEU A 434 -4.43 17.94 16.80
CA LEU A 434 -3.55 17.19 17.71
C LEU A 434 -4.10 17.13 19.14
N ALA A 435 -4.69 18.24 19.63
CA ALA A 435 -5.27 18.31 20.97
C ALA A 435 -6.56 17.47 21.13
N GLU A 436 -7.24 17.12 20.03
CA GLU A 436 -8.39 16.21 20.05
C GLU A 436 -7.99 14.75 20.32
N PHE A 437 -6.72 14.38 20.07
CA PHE A 437 -6.25 13.04 20.40
C PHE A 437 -6.08 12.88 21.92
N PRO A 438 -6.58 11.78 22.52
CA PRO A 438 -6.39 11.50 23.95
C PRO A 438 -4.93 11.28 24.38
N THR A 439 -4.02 11.08 23.41
CA THR A 439 -2.62 10.70 23.61
C THR A 439 -1.73 11.48 22.65
N THR A 440 -0.51 11.82 23.07
CA THR A 440 0.49 12.48 22.22
C THR A 440 1.29 11.47 21.40
N ALA A 441 1.98 11.93 20.34
CA ALA A 441 2.89 11.08 19.57
C ALA A 441 4.01 10.48 20.43
N GLY A 442 4.56 11.26 21.37
CA GLY A 442 5.57 10.77 22.31
C GLY A 442 5.04 9.70 23.27
N GLN A 443 3.80 9.83 23.74
CA GLN A 443 3.17 8.79 24.56
C GLN A 443 2.95 7.50 23.77
N ASP A 444 2.49 7.60 22.51
CA ASP A 444 2.30 6.41 21.67
C ASP A 444 3.62 5.69 21.35
N GLN A 445 4.69 6.45 21.12
CA GLN A 445 6.02 5.89 20.95
C GLN A 445 6.47 5.14 22.22
N GLN A 446 6.24 5.71 23.41
CA GLN A 446 6.53 5.04 24.68
C GLN A 446 5.67 3.78 24.88
N ILE A 447 4.40 3.80 24.47
CA ILE A 447 3.51 2.64 24.52
C ILE A 447 4.08 1.51 23.64
N LEU A 448 4.48 1.81 22.41
CA LEU A 448 5.07 0.82 21.51
C LEU A 448 6.38 0.24 22.05
N GLU A 449 7.24 1.08 22.65
CA GLU A 449 8.50 0.65 23.27
C GLU A 449 8.28 -0.19 24.54
N ALA A 450 7.22 0.11 25.30
CA ALA A 450 6.87 -0.62 26.51
C ALA A 450 6.14 -1.95 26.25
N MET A 451 5.77 -2.25 25.01
CA MET A 451 4.96 -3.42 24.65
C MET A 451 5.62 -4.32 23.59
N PRO A 452 6.81 -4.89 23.86
CA PRO A 452 7.53 -5.72 22.90
C PRO A 452 6.81 -7.03 22.53
N GLU A 453 5.90 -7.51 23.38
CA GLU A 453 5.13 -8.74 23.18
C GLU A 453 3.62 -8.46 22.98
N ALA A 454 3.25 -7.26 22.51
CA ALA A 454 1.86 -6.96 22.20
C ALA A 454 1.29 -7.85 21.10
N ARG A 455 -0.03 -8.06 21.15
CA ARG A 455 -0.80 -8.54 20.00
C ARG A 455 -0.53 -7.65 18.79
N ARG A 456 -0.31 -8.24 17.62
CA ARG A 456 0.00 -7.50 16.40
C ARG A 456 -1.08 -6.53 15.97
N THR A 457 -2.35 -6.85 16.25
CA THR A 457 -3.49 -5.96 16.01
C THR A 457 -3.44 -4.70 16.87
N LEU A 458 -3.05 -4.82 18.14
CA LEU A 458 -2.90 -3.71 19.08
C LEU A 458 -1.72 -2.82 18.67
N GLU A 459 -0.57 -3.44 18.38
CA GLU A 459 0.62 -2.74 17.88
C GLU A 459 0.29 -1.92 16.61
N ALA A 460 -0.42 -2.54 15.66
CA ALA A 460 -0.82 -1.88 14.43
C ALA A 460 -1.81 -0.73 14.68
N ALA A 461 -2.74 -0.87 15.64
CA ALA A 461 -3.68 0.19 16.00
C ALA A 461 -2.98 1.41 16.62
N VAL A 462 -2.02 1.19 17.53
CA VAL A 462 -1.21 2.26 18.14
C VAL A 462 -0.31 2.92 17.09
N LYS A 463 0.35 2.13 16.23
CA LYS A 463 1.13 2.65 15.08
C LYS A 463 0.27 3.54 14.17
N TYR A 464 -0.98 3.14 13.90
CA TYR A 464 -1.90 3.92 13.06
C TYR A 464 -2.18 5.31 13.63
N ARG A 465 -2.58 5.41 14.91
CA ARG A 465 -2.84 6.72 15.52
C ARG A 465 -1.57 7.57 15.69
N LEU A 466 -0.42 6.92 15.92
CA LEU A 466 0.88 7.59 15.96
C LEU A 466 1.19 8.22 14.59
N HIS A 467 1.08 7.46 13.50
CA HIS A 467 1.36 7.95 12.15
C HIS A 467 0.44 9.12 11.75
N ARG A 468 -0.84 9.11 12.17
CA ARG A 468 -1.74 10.25 11.96
C ARG A 468 -1.25 11.52 12.65
N LYS A 469 -0.79 11.41 13.91
CA LYS A 469 -0.24 12.55 14.65
C LYS A 469 1.07 13.04 14.04
N LEU A 470 1.98 12.13 13.69
CA LEU A 470 3.23 12.47 13.00
C LEU A 470 2.97 13.17 11.66
N PHE A 471 1.92 12.78 10.94
CA PHE A 471 1.56 13.45 9.68
C PHE A 471 1.09 14.89 9.93
N ILE A 472 0.25 15.13 10.94
CA ILE A 472 -0.18 16.50 11.30
C ILE A 472 1.03 17.34 11.75
N GLU A 473 1.92 16.78 12.58
CA GLU A 473 3.16 17.45 13.00
C GLU A 473 4.07 17.77 11.80
N LYS A 474 4.16 16.86 10.81
CA LYS A 474 4.91 17.09 9.57
C LYS A 474 4.31 18.24 8.75
N ILE A 475 2.99 18.38 8.73
CA ILE A 475 2.30 19.51 8.07
C ILE A 475 2.66 20.83 8.77
N ILE A 476 2.65 20.88 10.11
CA ILE A 476 3.06 22.07 10.86
C ILE A 476 4.50 22.46 10.50
N GLN A 477 5.42 21.50 10.48
CA GLN A 477 6.82 21.74 10.09
C GLN A 477 6.96 22.21 8.65
N ALA A 478 6.18 21.64 7.72
CA ALA A 478 6.17 22.09 6.33
C ALA A 478 5.65 23.52 6.20
N LEU A 479 4.64 23.89 6.99
CA LEU A 479 4.12 25.25 7.05
C LEU A 479 5.13 26.25 7.64
N ASP A 480 5.91 25.86 8.66
CA ASP A 480 7.01 26.68 9.19
C ASP A 480 8.08 26.95 8.12
N ILE A 481 8.54 25.89 7.44
CA ILE A 481 9.52 26.00 6.35
C ILE A 481 8.97 26.86 5.21
N TYR A 482 7.69 26.69 4.86
CA TYR A 482 7.02 27.52 3.86
C TYR A 482 7.04 28.99 4.26
N GLN A 483 6.69 29.31 5.52
CA GLN A 483 6.69 30.67 6.03
C GLN A 483 8.07 31.34 5.97
N ASP A 484 9.12 30.59 6.29
CA ASP A 484 10.49 31.09 6.37
C ASP A 484 11.14 31.26 4.99
N ARG A 485 10.79 30.38 4.04
CA ARG A 485 11.37 30.35 2.68
C ARG A 485 10.55 31.05 1.62
N MET A 486 9.36 31.53 1.96
CA MET A 486 8.57 32.38 1.08
C MET A 486 9.30 33.73 0.93
N LEU A 487 10.19 33.78 -0.08
CA LEU A 487 10.84 34.99 -0.54
C LEU A 487 9.76 35.98 -1.03
N PHE A 488 9.93 37.25 -0.69
CA PHE A 488 8.98 38.34 -0.92
C PHE A 488 8.43 38.44 -2.34
#